data_AF-A0A2D9K3K2-F1
#
_entry.id   AF-A0A2D9K3K2-F1
#
_cell.length_a   1.000
_cell.length_b   1.000
_cell.length_c   1.000
_cell.angle_alpha   90.00
_cell.angle_beta   90.00
_cell.angle_gamma   90.00
#
_symmetry.space_group_name_H-M   'P 1'
#
loop_
_entity.id
_entity.type
_entity.pdbx_description
1 polymer ?
#
loop_
_entity_poly.entity_id
_entity_poly.type
_entity_poly.pdbx_seq_one_letter_code
_entity_poly.pdbx_strand_id
1 'polypeptide(L)'
;MEDKEHKAIYRSFILRVIFSVIVSAGFILLSYLDYILFGLGVTFTISFPFVFILSGKFFPDSCEFYSHEHRNYLRSKKGLIAIKDDHKKKAHYYDDFMRG
;
A
#
# COMPACT_ATOMS: atom_id res chain seq x y z
N MET A 1 -1.33 18.04 -7.73
CA MET A 1 -2.36 17.48 -6.86
C MET A 1 -2.82 18.54 -5.86
N GLU A 2 -4.12 18.54 -5.53
CA GLU A 2 -4.67 19.37 -4.46
C GLU A 2 -4.45 18.72 -3.07
N ASP A 3 -4.46 19.55 -2.02
CA ASP A 3 -4.36 19.10 -0.61
C ASP A 3 -5.39 18.01 -0.23
N LYS A 4 -6.57 18.03 -0.88
CA LYS A 4 -7.64 17.05 -0.68
C LYS A 4 -7.27 15.68 -1.26
N GLU A 5 -6.58 15.64 -2.40
CA GLU A 5 -6.14 14.41 -3.06
C GLU A 5 -5.06 13.71 -2.23
N HIS A 6 -4.09 14.45 -1.72
CA HIS A 6 -3.07 13.89 -0.83
C HIS A 6 -3.66 13.31 0.47
N LYS A 7 -4.72 13.91 1.02
CA LYS A 7 -5.45 13.33 2.16
C LYS A 7 -6.20 12.04 1.78
N ALA A 8 -6.78 11.99 0.58
CA ALA A 8 -7.44 10.79 0.07
C ALA A 8 -6.43 9.64 -0.12
N ILE A 9 -5.27 9.91 -0.72
CA ILE A 9 -4.14 8.96 -0.86
C ILE A 9 -3.72 8.41 0.51
N TYR A 10 -3.51 9.28 1.49
CA TYR A 10 -3.10 8.86 2.85
C TYR A 10 -4.17 8.00 3.54
N ARG A 11 -5.44 8.39 3.44
CA ARG A 11 -6.56 7.64 4.03
C ARG A 11 -6.74 6.29 3.36
N SER A 12 -6.68 6.25 2.03
CA SER A 12 -6.76 5.03 1.22
C SER A 12 -5.60 4.07 1.55
N PHE A 13 -4.39 4.60 1.72
CA PHE A 13 -3.23 3.82 2.15
C PHE A 13 -3.41 3.21 3.54
N ILE A 14 -3.86 3.99 4.53
CA ILE A 14 -4.14 3.46 5.88
C ILE A 14 -5.19 2.35 5.82
N LEU A 15 -6.30 2.57 5.11
CA LEU A 15 -7.37 1.59 4.96
C LEU A 15 -6.86 0.31 4.30
N ARG A 16 -5.99 0.43 3.28
CA ARG A 16 -5.33 -0.72 2.64
C ARG A 16 -4.48 -1.51 3.62
N VAL A 17 -3.65 -0.84 4.42
CA VAL A 17 -2.80 -1.51 5.42
C VAL A 17 -3.67 -2.24 6.45
N ILE A 18 -4.69 -1.57 6.99
CA ILE A 18 -5.60 -2.17 7.97
C ILE A 18 -6.31 -3.39 7.36
N PHE A 19 -6.85 -3.26 6.15
CA PHE A 19 -7.52 -4.35 5.45
C PHE A 19 -6.58 -5.54 5.25
N SER A 20 -5.34 -5.29 4.78
CA SER A 20 -4.37 -6.35 4.58
C SER A 20 -3.96 -7.05 5.87
N VAL A 21 -3.85 -6.32 6.99
CA VAL A 21 -3.60 -6.92 8.31
C VAL A 21 -4.78 -7.77 8.76
N ILE A 22 -6.03 -7.28 8.66
CA ILE A 22 -7.23 -8.01 9.08
C ILE A 22 -7.40 -9.30 8.27
N VAL A 23 -7.26 -9.22 6.95
CA VAL A 23 -7.42 -10.40 6.08
C VAL A 23 -6.32 -11.42 6.36
N SER A 24 -5.07 -10.98 6.54
CA SER A 24 -3.97 -11.88 6.90
C SER A 24 -4.17 -12.52 8.27
N ALA A 25 -4.73 -11.79 9.24
CA ALA A 25 -5.13 -12.34 10.55
C ALA A 25 -6.29 -13.35 10.43
N GLY A 26 -7.25 -13.12 9.53
CA GLY A 26 -8.30 -14.09 9.20
C GLY A 26 -7.74 -15.40 8.63
N PHE A 27 -6.74 -15.32 7.74
CA PHE A 27 -6.02 -16.49 7.24
C PHE A 27 -5.29 -17.26 8.35
N ILE A 28 -4.67 -16.56 9.30
CA ILE A 28 -4.05 -17.19 10.48
C ILE A 28 -5.10 -17.94 11.32
N LEU A 29 -6.24 -17.30 11.62
CA LEU A 29 -7.32 -17.91 12.41
C LEU A 29 -7.88 -19.16 11.74
N LEU A 30 -8.09 -19.14 10.42
CA LEU A 30 -8.53 -20.31 9.67
C LEU A 30 -7.47 -21.43 9.69
N SER A 31 -6.19 -21.07 9.57
CA SER A 31 -5.08 -22.03 9.63
C SER A 31 -4.88 -22.64 11.03
N TYR A 32 -5.41 -22.01 12.08
CA TYR A 32 -5.34 -22.50 13.46
C TYR A 32 -6.18 -23.77 13.68
N LEU A 33 -7.22 -24.00 12.87
CA LEU A 33 -8.05 -25.21 12.92
C LEU A 33 -7.28 -26.47 12.48
N ASP A 34 -6.17 -26.31 11.74
CA ASP A 34 -5.36 -27.41 11.17
C ASP A 34 -4.03 -27.67 11.93
N TYR A 35 -3.93 -27.29 13.22
CA TYR A 35 -2.84 -27.69 14.14
C TYR A 35 -1.40 -27.17 13.85
N ILE A 36 -1.20 -26.13 13.03
CA ILE A 36 0.16 -25.62 12.73
C ILE A 36 0.52 -24.39 13.58
N LEU A 37 0.80 -24.58 14.88
CA LEU A 37 1.20 -23.51 15.82
C LEU A 37 2.52 -22.81 15.44
N PHE A 38 3.49 -23.53 14.88
CA PHE A 38 4.73 -22.95 14.34
C PHE A 38 4.53 -22.30 12.95
N GLY A 39 3.40 -22.60 12.31
CA GLY A 39 3.03 -22.12 10.99
C GLY A 39 2.51 -20.70 11.02
N LEU A 40 1.78 -20.28 12.06
CA LEU A 40 1.04 -19.00 12.08
C LEU A 40 1.88 -17.78 11.65
N GLY A 41 3.10 -17.66 12.17
CA GLY A 41 4.03 -16.59 11.79
C GLY A 41 4.51 -16.72 10.34
N VAL A 42 4.80 -17.93 9.89
CA VAL A 42 5.19 -18.23 8.51
C VAL A 42 4.01 -17.97 7.55
N THR A 43 2.81 -18.44 7.87
CA THR A 43 1.59 -18.22 7.09
C THR A 43 1.25 -16.74 7.00
N PHE A 44 1.43 -15.96 8.07
CA PHE A 44 1.27 -14.50 8.02
C PHE A 44 2.30 -13.84 7.11
N THR A 45 3.58 -14.19 7.28
CA THR A 45 4.68 -13.60 6.52
C THR A 45 4.55 -13.89 5.03
N ILE A 46 4.05 -15.07 4.67
CA ILE A 46 3.79 -15.46 3.28
C ILE A 46 2.51 -14.83 2.76
N SER A 47 1.41 -14.85 3.51
CA SER A 47 0.10 -14.37 3.05
C SER A 47 0.02 -12.85 2.93
N PHE A 48 0.66 -12.11 3.82
CA PHE A 48 0.56 -10.65 3.87
C PHE A 48 0.98 -9.97 2.55
N PRO A 49 2.11 -10.31 1.89
CA PRO A 49 2.46 -9.77 0.58
C PRO A 49 1.38 -10.01 -0.49
N PHE A 50 0.82 -11.22 -0.59
CA PHE A 50 -0.22 -11.53 -1.58
C PHE A 50 -1.50 -10.74 -1.32
N VAL A 51 -1.94 -10.69 -0.07
CA VAL A 51 -3.11 -9.91 0.35
C VAL A 51 -2.88 -8.42 0.10
N PHE A 52 -1.67 -7.92 0.35
CA PHE A 52 -1.31 -6.52 0.12
C PHE A 52 -1.26 -6.15 -1.37
N ILE A 53 -0.79 -7.05 -2.24
CA ILE A 53 -0.83 -6.83 -3.70
C ILE A 53 -2.28 -6.81 -4.19
N LEU A 54 -3.09 -7.80 -3.80
CA LEU A 54 -4.49 -7.89 -4.19
C LEU A 54 -5.33 -6.71 -3.69
N SER A 55 -5.03 -6.19 -2.49
CA SER A 55 -5.73 -5.03 -1.94
C SER A 55 -5.51 -3.74 -2.75
N GLY A 56 -4.50 -3.69 -3.63
CA GLY A 56 -4.30 -2.59 -4.57
C GLY A 56 -5.48 -2.34 -5.51
N LYS A 57 -6.25 -3.38 -5.87
CA LYS A 57 -7.48 -3.24 -6.68
C LYS A 57 -8.62 -2.56 -5.93
N PHE A 58 -8.70 -2.77 -4.61
CA PHE A 58 -9.75 -2.19 -3.78
C PHE A 58 -9.41 -0.77 -3.30
N PHE A 59 -8.12 -0.42 -3.28
CA PHE A 59 -7.62 0.88 -2.82
C PHE A 59 -6.70 1.51 -3.90
N PRO A 60 -7.25 1.89 -5.05
CA PRO A 60 -6.45 2.42 -6.17
C PRO A 60 -5.61 3.64 -5.80
N ASP A 61 -6.18 4.60 -5.06
CA ASP A 61 -5.50 5.83 -4.66
C ASP A 61 -4.28 5.58 -3.76
N SER A 62 -4.24 4.43 -3.06
CA SER A 62 -3.09 4.06 -2.24
C SER A 62 -1.83 3.79 -3.05
N CYS A 63 -1.96 3.48 -4.35
CA CYS A 63 -0.83 3.24 -5.24
C CYS A 63 -0.03 4.53 -5.49
N GLU A 64 -0.67 5.69 -5.42
CA GLU A 64 -0.02 6.99 -5.55
C GLU A 64 0.68 7.44 -4.27
N PHE A 65 0.56 6.69 -3.16
CA PHE A 65 1.26 7.00 -1.92
C PHE A 65 2.78 7.02 -2.09
N TYR A 66 3.32 6.14 -2.94
CA TYR A 66 4.75 6.09 -3.25
C TYR A 66 5.15 7.00 -4.41
N SER A 67 4.21 7.79 -4.96
CA SER A 67 4.51 8.73 -6.03
C SER A 67 5.47 9.83 -5.56
N HIS A 68 6.27 10.33 -6.49
CA HIS A 68 7.20 11.42 -6.23
C HIS A 68 6.49 12.69 -5.74
N GLU A 69 5.30 12.95 -6.29
CA GLU A 69 4.49 14.12 -5.98
C GLU A 69 3.98 14.06 -4.53
N HIS A 70 3.41 12.93 -4.10
CA HIS A 70 2.99 12.76 -2.71
C HIS A 70 4.17 12.75 -1.73
N ARG A 71 5.32 12.16 -2.11
CA ARG A 71 6.55 12.19 -1.30
C ARG A 71 7.04 13.62 -1.06
N ASN A 72 7.09 14.44 -2.10
CA ASN A 72 7.51 15.83 -1.99
C ASN A 72 6.50 16.68 -1.21
N TYR A 73 5.20 16.38 -1.32
CA TYR A 73 4.17 16.98 -0.48
C TYR A 73 4.37 16.69 1.02
N LEU A 74 4.65 15.44 1.38
CA LEU A 74 4.93 15.07 2.78
C LEU A 74 6.23 15.71 3.30
N ARG A 75 7.22 15.93 2.43
CA ARG A 75 8.47 16.62 2.76
C ARG A 75 8.25 18.12 2.97
N SER A 76 7.47 18.78 2.11
CA SER A 76 7.18 20.21 2.26
C SER A 76 6.41 20.49 3.55
N LYS A 77 5.46 19.61 3.94
CA LYS A 77 4.78 19.64 5.25
C LYS A 77 5.74 19.55 6.44
N LYS A 78 6.90 18.91 6.27
CA LYS A 78 7.95 18.78 7.29
C LYS A 78 9.02 19.89 7.21
N GLY A 79 8.84 20.88 6.34
CA GLY A 79 9.83 21.94 6.09
C GLY A 79 11.09 21.46 5.38
N LEU A 80 11.06 20.26 4.79
CA LEU A 80 12.20 19.65 4.11
C LEU A 80 12.23 20.08 2.64
N ILE A 81 13.44 20.27 2.12
CA ILE A 81 13.65 20.59 0.70
C ILE A 81 13.13 19.44 -0.17
N ALA A 82 12.43 19.80 -1.24
CA ALA A 82 11.93 18.88 -2.24
C ALA A 82 13.10 18.13 -2.89
N ILE A 83 12.92 16.84 -3.10
CA ILE A 83 13.90 16.06 -3.87
C ILE A 83 13.69 16.46 -5.34
N LYS A 84 14.74 16.98 -5.97
CA LYS A 84 14.77 17.12 -7.43
C LYS A 84 15.09 15.75 -7.99
N ASP A 85 14.12 15.12 -8.62
CA ASP A 85 14.37 13.93 -9.43
C ASP A 85 14.77 14.40 -10.84
N ASP A 86 16.03 14.23 -11.21
CA ASP A 86 16.52 14.41 -12.59
C ASP A 86 16.00 13.30 -13.52
N HIS A 87 15.42 12.24 -12.95
CA HIS A 87 14.75 11.19 -13.69
C HIS A 87 13.24 11.40 -13.65
N LYS A 88 12.69 11.95 -14.74
CA LYS A 88 11.29 11.72 -15.15
C LYS A 88 11.09 10.21 -15.39
N LYS A 89 11.11 9.38 -14.34
CA LYS A 89 10.39 8.12 -14.40
C LYS A 89 8.92 8.50 -14.28
N LYS A 90 8.30 8.71 -15.44
CA LYS A 90 6.86 8.64 -15.64
C LYS A 90 6.41 7.30 -15.04
N ALA A 91 6.04 7.32 -13.77
CA ALA A 91 5.45 6.18 -13.11
C ALA A 91 3.98 6.09 -13.55
N HIS A 92 3.76 5.79 -14.84
CA HIS A 92 2.47 5.37 -15.38
C HIS A 92 2.14 3.93 -14.94
N TYR A 93 2.61 3.48 -13.77
CA TYR A 93 2.32 2.14 -13.28
C TYR A 93 0.81 1.93 -13.05
N TYR A 94 0.04 3.01 -12.80
CA TYR A 94 -1.40 2.93 -12.66
C TYR A 94 -2.13 2.75 -14.01
N ASP A 95 -1.68 3.45 -15.06
CA ASP A 95 -2.21 3.28 -16.42
C ASP A 95 -1.86 1.88 -16.98
N ASP A 96 -0.68 1.36 -16.66
CA ASP A 96 -0.26 0.03 -17.11
C ASP A 96 -0.99 -1.09 -16.38
N PHE A 97 -1.30 -0.95 -15.08
CA PHE A 97 -2.09 -1.93 -14.33
C PHE A 97 -3.59 -1.95 -14.74
N MET A 98 -4.12 -0.84 -15.24
CA MET A 98 -5.49 -0.75 -15.77
C MET A 98 -5.60 -1.20 -17.24
N ARG A 99 -4.48 -1.37 -17.96
CA ARG A 99 -4.46 -1.76 -19.38
C ARG A 99 -4.38 -3.27 -19.65
N GLY A 100 -4.26 -4.11 -18.63
CA GLY A 100 -4.31 -5.57 -18.76
C GLY A 100 -3.24 -6.29 -17.96
#